data_AF-A0A7W2MHY0-F1
#
_entry.id   AF-A0A7W2MHY0-F1
#
_cell.length_a   1.000
_cell.length_b   1.000
_cell.length_c   1.000
_cell.angle_alpha   90.00
_cell.angle_beta   90.00
_cell.angle_gamma   90.00
#
_symmetry.space_group_name_H-M   'P 1'
#
loop_
_entity.id
_entity.type
_entity.pdbx_description
1 polymer ?
#
loop_
_entity_poly.entity_id
_entity_poly.type
_entity_poly.pdbx_seq_one_letter_code
_entity_poly.pdbx_strand_id
1 'polypeptide(L)'
;MVNIIVTGSDVMKFYLFLVVLLLQGCQQKPAPLVAKNSSEKVVNHKIICQQSTTPPLKNIQKLKEMLVTNGTIDASLSEEEIQRQVNAYIRKKNAAFKSCQK
;
A
#
# COMPACT_ATOMS: atom_id res chain seq x y z
N MET A 1 -4.76 -0.87 42.16
CA MET A 1 -3.90 -2.06 42.01
C MET A 1 -4.68 -3.25 42.53
N VAL A 2 -5.21 -4.10 41.65
CA VAL A 2 -5.88 -5.33 42.05
C VAL A 2 -4.85 -6.45 41.95
N ASN A 3 -4.35 -6.91 43.09
CA ASN A 3 -3.47 -8.08 43.16
C ASN A 3 -4.35 -9.32 43.24
N ILE A 4 -4.44 -10.05 42.13
CA ILE A 4 -5.10 -11.36 42.07
C ILE A 4 -4.02 -12.41 42.30
N ILE A 5 -3.99 -12.98 43.50
CA ILE A 5 -3.14 -14.14 43.82
C ILE A 5 -3.86 -15.37 43.29
N VAL A 6 -3.39 -15.93 42.18
CA VAL A 6 -3.93 -17.14 41.56
C VAL A 6 -3.10 -18.33 42.05
N THR A 7 -3.70 -19.19 42.86
CA THR A 7 -3.09 -20.46 43.31
C THR A 7 -2.87 -21.40 42.13
N GLY A 8 -1.75 -22.14 42.11
CA GLY A 8 -1.21 -22.84 40.93
C GLY A 8 -2.14 -23.81 40.19
N SER A 9 -3.22 -24.28 40.79
CA SER A 9 -4.27 -25.08 40.12
C SER A 9 -5.18 -24.28 39.19
N ASP A 10 -5.42 -23.01 39.53
CA ASP A 10 -6.29 -22.10 38.78
C ASP A 10 -5.54 -21.43 37.63
N VAL A 11 -4.21 -21.31 37.76
CA VAL A 11 -3.34 -20.76 36.72
C VAL A 11 -3.45 -21.57 35.41
N MET A 12 -3.37 -22.91 35.51
CA MET A 12 -3.50 -23.80 34.34
C MET A 12 -4.87 -23.71 33.66
N LYS A 13 -5.94 -23.57 34.44
CA LYS A 13 -7.30 -23.39 33.91
C LYS A 13 -7.48 -22.02 33.25
N PHE A 14 -6.85 -20.98 33.81
CA PHE A 14 -6.88 -19.63 33.27
C PHE A 14 -6.23 -19.57 31.89
N TYR A 15 -5.05 -20.19 31.72
CA TYR A 15 -4.39 -20.28 30.43
C TYR A 15 -5.21 -21.08 29.41
N LEU A 16 -5.82 -22.19 29.84
CA LEU A 16 -6.64 -23.01 28.96
C LEU A 16 -7.90 -22.27 28.48
N PHE A 17 -8.51 -21.45 29.35
CA PHE A 17 -9.64 -20.60 29.00
C PHE A 17 -9.25 -19.45 28.06
N LEU A 18 -8.09 -18.84 28.27
CA LEU A 18 -7.53 -17.78 27.40
C LEU A 18 -7.22 -18.28 25.99
N VAL A 19 -6.71 -19.51 25.86
CA VAL A 19 -6.44 -20.15 24.57
C VAL A 19 -7.76 -20.41 23.82
N VAL A 20 -8.80 -20.93 24.49
CA VAL A 20 -10.10 -21.19 23.87
C VAL A 20 -10.78 -19.91 23.36
N LEU A 21 -10.65 -18.79 24.09
CA LEU A 21 -11.16 -17.48 23.66
C LEU A 21 -10.45 -16.95 22.39
N LEU A 22 -9.15 -17.20 22.24
CA LEU A 22 -8.39 -16.80 21.05
C LEU A 22 -8.71 -17.66 19.81
N LEU A 23 -9.18 -18.90 20.01
CA LEU A 23 -9.61 -19.77 18.92
C LEU A 23 -11.03 -19.50 18.40
N GLN A 24 -11.81 -18.64 19.07
CA GLN A 24 -13.09 -18.13 18.55
C GLN A 24 -12.84 -17.03 17.51
N GLY A 25 -12.09 -17.36 16.46
CA GLY A 25 -11.96 -16.51 15.29
C GLY A 25 -13.34 -16.26 14.67
N CYS A 26 -13.61 -15.01 14.31
CA CYS A 26 -14.83 -14.63 13.59
C CYS A 26 -14.94 -15.45 12.29
N GLN A 27 -15.68 -16.57 12.30
CA GLN A 27 -16.31 -17.07 11.08
C GLN A 27 -17.41 -16.08 10.71
N GLN A 28 -17.01 -14.98 10.09
CA GLN A 28 -17.92 -14.06 9.45
C GLN A 28 -18.54 -14.84 8.28
N LYS A 29 -19.73 -15.42 8.51
CA LYS A 29 -20.52 -16.04 7.45
C LYS A 29 -20.66 -14.98 6.34
N PRO A 30 -20.18 -15.24 5.11
CA PRO A 30 -20.50 -14.33 4.02
C PRO A 30 -22.02 -14.34 3.89
N ALA A 31 -22.62 -13.15 4.03
CA ALA A 31 -24.02 -12.96 3.69
C ALA A 31 -24.21 -13.45 2.25
N PRO A 32 -25.32 -14.15 1.93
CA PRO A 32 -25.60 -14.52 0.55
C PRO A 32 -25.58 -13.25 -0.29
N LEU A 33 -24.64 -13.17 -1.24
CA LEU A 33 -24.62 -12.17 -2.29
C LEU A 33 -25.91 -12.35 -3.09
N VAL A 34 -26.98 -11.67 -2.67
CA VAL A 34 -28.10 -11.39 -3.53
C VAL A 34 -27.51 -10.57 -4.66
N ALA A 35 -27.24 -11.22 -5.79
CA ALA A 35 -26.95 -10.60 -7.05
C ALA A 35 -28.19 -9.79 -7.46
N LYS A 36 -28.37 -8.63 -6.84
CA LYS A 36 -29.08 -7.55 -7.46
C LYS A 36 -28.24 -7.22 -8.69
N ASN A 37 -28.78 -7.56 -9.85
CA ASN A 37 -28.45 -6.93 -11.11
C ASN A 37 -28.77 -5.43 -10.99
N SER A 38 -28.01 -4.74 -10.15
CA SER A 38 -27.92 -3.31 -10.18
C SER A 38 -27.07 -3.08 -11.41
N SER A 39 -27.72 -2.68 -12.50
CA SER A 39 -27.05 -1.89 -13.51
C SER A 39 -26.58 -0.63 -12.77
N GLU A 40 -25.44 -0.77 -12.09
CA GLU A 40 -24.70 0.33 -11.54
C GLU A 40 -24.34 1.13 -12.77
N LYS A 41 -25.07 2.24 -12.97
CA LYS A 41 -24.63 3.29 -13.88
C LYS A 41 -23.24 3.62 -13.39
N VAL A 42 -22.22 3.06 -14.06
CA VAL A 42 -20.84 3.46 -13.89
C VAL A 42 -20.86 4.93 -14.24
N VAL A 43 -20.96 5.78 -13.22
CA VAL A 43 -20.76 7.20 -13.36
C VAL A 43 -19.28 7.30 -13.67
N ASN A 44 -18.97 7.28 -14.97
CA ASN A 44 -17.66 7.58 -15.51
C ASN A 44 -17.38 9.03 -15.11
N HIS A 45 -16.84 9.21 -13.91
CA HIS A 45 -16.28 10.47 -13.50
C HIS A 45 -15.13 10.72 -14.47
N LYS A 46 -15.36 11.63 -15.42
CA LYS A 46 -14.32 12.09 -16.32
C LYS A 46 -13.17 12.56 -15.43
N ILE A 47 -12.03 11.88 -15.50
CA ILE A 47 -10.82 12.33 -14.81
C ILE A 47 -10.49 13.69 -15.43
N ILE A 48 -10.78 14.77 -14.69
CA ILE A 48 -10.41 16.12 -15.10
C ILE A 48 -8.92 16.22 -14.86
N CYS A 49 -8.16 16.03 -15.93
CA CYS A 49 -6.74 16.28 -15.91
C CYS A 49 -6.49 17.75 -15.57
N GLN A 50 -5.97 18.02 -14.37
CA GLN A 50 -5.37 19.31 -14.08
C GLN A 50 -4.09 19.43 -14.91
N GLN A 51 -3.95 20.52 -15.65
CA GLN A 51 -2.68 20.82 -16.34
C GLN A 51 -1.61 20.98 -15.26
N SER A 52 -0.71 20.00 -15.17
CA SER A 52 0.46 20.11 -14.29
C SER A 52 1.32 21.27 -14.76
N THR A 53 1.52 22.25 -13.88
CA THR A 53 2.45 23.38 -14.09
C THR A 53 3.91 22.96 -13.92
N THR A 54 4.16 21.75 -13.38
CA THR A 54 5.51 21.24 -13.19
C THR A 54 6.10 20.78 -14.53
N PRO A 55 7.28 21.28 -14.92
CA PRO A 55 7.93 20.88 -16.16
C PRO A 55 8.38 19.41 -16.10
N PRO A 56 8.51 18.74 -17.26
CA PRO A 56 9.07 17.39 -17.33
C PRO A 56 10.45 17.31 -16.65
N LEU A 57 10.73 16.20 -15.99
CA LEU A 57 12.02 15.96 -15.35
C LEU A 57 13.11 15.88 -16.43
N LYS A 58 14.04 16.84 -16.43
CA LYS A 58 15.16 16.92 -17.40
C LYS A 58 16.55 16.70 -16.79
N ASN A 59 16.75 17.01 -15.51
CA ASN A 59 18.05 16.87 -14.86
C ASN A 59 18.19 15.48 -14.26
N ILE A 60 18.80 14.56 -15.01
CA ILE A 60 18.95 13.15 -14.64
C ILE A 60 19.96 12.97 -13.49
N GLN A 61 21.06 13.72 -13.47
CA GLN A 61 22.12 13.59 -12.46
C GLN A 61 21.61 13.92 -11.06
N LYS A 62 20.99 15.09 -10.91
CA LYS A 62 20.41 15.54 -9.63
C LYS A 62 19.25 14.66 -9.20
N LEU A 63 18.49 14.13 -10.16
CA LEU A 63 17.42 13.19 -9.89
C LEU A 63 17.96 11.85 -9.37
N LYS A 64 19.03 11.33 -9.99
CA LYS A 64 19.70 10.11 -9.54
C LYS A 64 20.18 10.25 -8.09
N GLU A 65 20.92 11.31 -7.79
CA GLU A 65 21.43 11.58 -6.43
C GLU A 65 20.29 11.64 -5.41
N MET A 66 19.20 12.34 -5.74
CA MET A 66 18.02 12.44 -4.87
C MET A 66 17.33 11.09 -4.67
N LEU A 67 17.16 10.30 -5.72
CA LEU A 67 16.50 9.00 -5.65
C LEU A 67 17.31 8.00 -4.82
N VAL A 68 18.63 8.05 -4.90
CA VAL A 68 19.53 7.24 -4.07
C VAL A 68 19.52 7.74 -2.62
N THR A 69 19.65 9.05 -2.40
CA THR A 69 19.64 9.66 -1.06
C THR A 69 18.33 9.39 -0.30
N ASN A 70 17.20 9.42 -1.02
CA ASN A 70 15.88 9.14 -0.45
C ASN A 70 15.59 7.64 -0.27
N GLY A 71 16.52 6.74 -0.62
CA GLY A 71 16.34 5.29 -0.54
C GLY A 71 15.31 4.74 -1.54
N THR A 72 14.96 5.50 -2.57
CA THR A 72 14.05 5.04 -3.65
C THR A 72 14.77 4.13 -4.63
N ILE A 73 16.06 4.36 -4.84
CA ILE A 73 16.96 3.48 -5.60
C ILE A 73 18.07 3.06 -4.64
N ASP A 74 18.38 1.77 -4.63
CA ASP A 74 19.47 1.24 -3.83
C ASP A 74 20.83 1.66 -4.41
N ALA A 75 21.69 2.22 -3.56
CA ALA A 75 23.04 2.64 -3.91
C ALA A 75 23.99 1.46 -4.20
N SER A 76 23.64 0.25 -3.74
CA SER A 76 24.44 -0.96 -3.91
C SER A 76 24.37 -1.56 -5.32
N LEU A 77 23.43 -1.09 -6.14
CA LEU A 77 23.21 -1.56 -7.50
C LEU A 77 24.31 -1.09 -8.45
N SER A 78 24.48 -1.81 -9.56
CA SER A 78 25.37 -1.37 -10.62
C SER A 78 24.87 -0.06 -11.24
N GLU A 79 25.79 0.74 -11.76
CA GLU A 79 25.48 2.03 -12.38
C GLU A 79 24.45 1.92 -13.52
N GLU A 80 24.52 0.82 -14.28
CA GLU A 80 23.58 0.51 -15.36
C GLU A 80 22.16 0.26 -14.84
N GLU A 81 22.04 -0.43 -13.71
CA GLU A 81 20.75 -0.74 -13.09
C GLU A 81 20.15 0.50 -12.43
N ILE A 82 20.99 1.32 -11.78
CA ILE A 82 20.58 2.64 -11.27
C ILE A 82 20.03 3.49 -12.42
N GLN A 83 20.74 3.56 -13.54
CA GLN A 83 20.31 4.33 -14.70
C GLN A 83 18.99 3.82 -15.29
N ARG A 84 18.78 2.50 -15.33
CA ARG A 84 17.49 1.91 -15.73
C ARG A 84 16.35 2.34 -14.81
N GLN A 85 16.57 2.30 -13.49
CA GLN A 85 15.55 2.69 -12.51
C GLN A 85 15.22 4.19 -12.58
N VAL A 86 16.22 5.05 -12.74
CA VAL A 86 16.01 6.50 -12.95
C VAL A 86 15.18 6.74 -14.22
N ASN A 87 15.51 6.08 -15.32
CA ASN A 87 14.75 6.20 -16.56
C ASN A 87 13.31 5.69 -16.43
N ALA A 88 13.10 4.58 -15.72
CA ALA A 88 11.76 4.07 -15.44
C ALA A 88 10.95 5.06 -14.59
N TYR A 89 11.57 5.68 -13.60
CA TYR A 89 10.95 6.72 -12.78
C TYR A 89 10.53 7.94 -13.62
N ILE A 90 11.42 8.45 -14.48
CA ILE A 90 11.12 9.56 -15.41
C ILE A 90 9.96 9.18 -16.34
N ARG A 91 9.99 7.98 -16.94
CA ARG A 91 8.92 7.50 -17.83
C ARG A 91 7.59 7.44 -17.10
N LYS A 92 7.54 6.87 -15.89
CA LYS A 92 6.32 6.79 -15.08
C LYS A 92 5.76 8.17 -14.76
N LYS A 93 6.62 9.11 -14.35
CA LYS A 93 6.21 10.48 -14.05
C LYS A 93 5.73 11.21 -15.31
N ASN A 94 6.46 11.10 -16.43
CA ASN A 94 6.11 11.76 -17.68
C ASN A 94 4.90 11.12 -18.39
N ALA A 95 4.62 9.83 -18.18
CA ALA A 95 3.46 9.14 -18.75
C ALA A 95 2.14 9.69 -18.19
N ALA A 96 2.12 10.09 -16.91
CA ALA A 96 0.96 10.75 -16.30
C ALA A 96 0.57 12.06 -17.01
N PHE A 97 1.50 12.71 -17.72
CA PHE A 97 1.21 13.88 -18.54
C PHE A 97 0.62 13.51 -19.91
N LYS A 98 0.97 12.34 -20.45
CA LYS A 98 0.51 11.87 -21.78
C LYS A 98 -0.94 11.40 -21.76
N SER A 99 -1.39 10.77 -20.66
CA SER A 99 -2.80 10.36 -20.49
C SER A 99 -3.77 11.53 -20.34
N CYS A 100 -3.25 12.76 -20.29
CA CYS A 100 -3.99 14.01 -20.11
C CYS A 100 -3.96 14.91 -21.34
N GLN A 101 -3.70 14.34 -22.53
CA GLN A 101 -3.88 15.07 -23.78
C GLN A 101 -5.36 15.16 -24.13
N LYS A 102 -5.79 16.38 -24.44
CA LYS A 102 -7.15 16.81 -24.72
C LYS A 102 -7.72 16.14 -25.96
#